data_AF-A0A6B3NKN2-F1
#
_entry.id   AF-A0A6B3NKN2-F1
#
_cell.length_a   1.000
_cell.length_b   1.000
_cell.length_c   1.000
_cell.angle_alpha   90.00
_cell.angle_beta   90.00
_cell.angle_gamma   90.00
#
_symmetry.space_group_name_H-M   'P 1'
#
loop_
_entity.id
_entity.type
_entity.pdbx_description
1 polymer ?
#
loop_
_entity_poly.entity_id
_entity_poly.type
_entity_poly.pdbx_seq_one_letter_code
_entity_poly.pdbx_strand_id
1 'polypeptide(L)'
;MSKPMGSVAPKERINIKYVPATGDQQSELELPLKLLVTGDFKGQPEHVALEERQAVRIDKDTFNEVLAKAGYPVDDVGAVNAQQGSAGAVARAP
;
A
#
# COMPACT_ATOMS: atom_id res chain seq x y z
N MET A 1 -18.13 -30.86 60.92
CA MET A 1 -18.50 -29.69 60.09
C MET A 1 -17.48 -29.56 58.96
N SER A 2 -17.94 -29.66 57.71
CA SER A 2 -17.16 -29.58 56.48
C SER A 2 -16.87 -28.12 56.12
N LYS A 3 -15.59 -27.75 56.01
CA LYS A 3 -15.18 -26.39 55.62
C LYS A 3 -15.09 -26.32 54.08
N PRO A 4 -15.71 -25.35 53.40
CA PRO A 4 -15.80 -25.35 51.94
C PRO A 4 -14.45 -24.98 51.31
N MET A 5 -14.09 -25.66 50.21
CA MET A 5 -12.98 -25.33 49.32
C MET A 5 -13.28 -24.01 48.59
N GLY A 6 -13.10 -22.89 49.29
CA GLY A 6 -12.95 -21.58 48.65
C GLY A 6 -11.53 -21.45 48.13
N SER A 7 -11.38 -21.24 46.82
CA SER A 7 -10.10 -20.92 46.19
C SER A 7 -9.45 -19.74 46.92
N VAL A 8 -8.39 -20.02 47.66
CA VAL A 8 -7.62 -18.99 48.38
C VAL A 8 -6.78 -18.25 47.34
N ALA A 9 -7.01 -16.94 47.21
CA ALA A 9 -6.18 -16.10 46.35
C ALA A 9 -4.70 -16.21 46.80
N PRO A 10 -3.75 -16.49 45.88
CA PRO A 10 -2.34 -16.63 46.24
C PRO A 10 -1.84 -15.39 46.99
N LYS A 11 -1.28 -15.59 48.19
CA LYS A 11 -0.79 -14.49 49.04
C LYS A 11 0.40 -13.76 48.45
N GLU A 12 1.19 -14.44 47.64
CA GLU A 12 2.36 -13.86 47.00
C GLU A 12 2.06 -13.60 45.52
N ARG A 13 2.21 -12.33 45.13
CA ARG A 13 2.22 -11.94 43.73
C ARG A 13 3.53 -12.47 43.13
N ILE A 14 3.43 -13.40 42.20
CA ILE A 14 4.58 -13.84 41.41
C ILE A 14 4.79 -12.88 40.24
N ASN A 15 6.02 -12.43 40.04
CA ASN A 15 6.39 -11.60 38.90
C ASN A 15 6.84 -12.52 37.77
N ILE A 16 6.00 -12.69 36.77
CA ILE A 16 6.36 -13.43 35.55
C ILE A 16 6.97 -12.41 34.57
N LYS A 17 8.27 -12.56 34.27
CA LYS A 17 8.96 -11.76 33.24
C LYS A 17 9.32 -12.67 32.08
N TYR A 18 8.83 -12.34 30.89
CA TYR A 18 9.32 -12.93 29.66
C TYR A 18 10.72 -12.39 29.37
N VAL A 19 11.71 -13.27 29.29
CA VAL A 19 13.07 -12.95 28.83
C VAL A 19 13.26 -13.69 27.51
N PRO A 20 13.30 -12.99 26.37
CA PRO A 20 13.56 -13.64 25.09
C PRO A 20 14.96 -14.25 25.11
N ALA A 21 15.07 -15.51 24.70
CA ALA A 21 16.34 -16.25 24.64
C ALA A 21 17.14 -15.87 23.37
N THR A 22 17.33 -14.57 23.11
CA THR A 22 18.09 -14.09 21.95
C THR A 22 19.60 -14.13 22.17
N GLY A 23 20.06 -14.34 23.41
CA GLY A 23 21.48 -14.35 23.75
C GLY A 23 22.15 -13.04 23.33
N ASP A 24 23.28 -13.15 22.62
CA ASP A 24 24.03 -12.03 22.03
C ASP A 24 23.69 -11.78 20.55
N GLN A 25 22.60 -12.35 20.03
CA GLN A 25 22.23 -12.13 18.63
C GLN A 25 21.92 -10.66 18.36
N GLN A 26 22.66 -10.08 17.41
CA GLN A 26 22.35 -8.78 16.86
C GLN A 26 21.26 -8.93 15.80
N SER A 27 20.25 -8.07 15.86
CA SER A 27 19.22 -8.01 14.83
C SER A 27 19.81 -7.48 13.52
N GLU A 28 19.63 -8.23 12.44
CA GLU A 28 19.94 -7.74 11.09
C GLU A 28 18.74 -6.96 10.54
N LEU A 29 19.02 -5.86 9.83
CA LEU A 29 18.02 -5.06 9.15
C LEU A 29 18.12 -5.32 7.65
N GLU A 30 17.05 -5.83 7.06
CA GLU A 30 16.98 -6.03 5.61
C GLU A 30 16.79 -4.70 4.89
N LEU A 31 17.53 -4.51 3.80
CA LEU A 31 17.35 -3.37 2.92
C LEU A 31 16.30 -3.70 1.84
N PRO A 32 15.33 -2.80 1.59
CA PRO A 32 14.36 -3.01 0.53
C PRO A 32 15.03 -2.87 -0.85
N LEU A 33 14.63 -3.73 -1.79
CA LEU A 33 14.98 -3.57 -3.20
C LEU A 33 14.28 -2.33 -3.77
N LYS A 34 15.00 -1.21 -3.85
CA LYS A 34 14.51 0.04 -4.44
C LYS A 34 15.03 0.17 -5.87
N LEU A 35 14.10 0.22 -6.82
CA LEU A 35 14.41 0.39 -8.24
C LEU A 35 14.28 1.86 -8.65
N LEU A 36 15.22 2.32 -9.48
CA LEU A 36 15.12 3.61 -10.17
C LEU A 36 14.67 3.33 -11.61
N VAL A 37 13.48 3.83 -11.96
CA VAL A 37 12.96 3.75 -13.33
C VAL A 37 13.22 5.10 -14.00
N THR A 38 13.91 5.09 -15.12
CA THR A 38 14.25 6.28 -15.90
C THR A 38 13.62 6.22 -17.29
N GLY A 39 13.27 7.38 -17.83
CA GLY A 39 12.62 7.50 -19.14
C GLY A 39 12.13 8.92 -19.39
N ASP A 40 11.64 9.16 -20.60
CA ASP A 40 10.91 10.38 -20.91
C ASP A 40 9.45 10.22 -20.46
N PHE A 41 9.12 10.87 -19.35
CA PHE A 41 7.76 10.89 -18.80
C PHE A 41 7.04 12.21 -19.06
N LYS A 42 7.64 13.20 -19.75
CA LYS A 42 7.06 14.53 -19.98
C LYS A 42 6.85 14.85 -21.46
N GLY A 43 7.47 14.09 -22.37
CA GLY A 43 7.43 14.32 -23.81
C GLY A 43 8.11 15.61 -24.24
N GLN A 44 8.83 16.28 -23.34
CA GLN A 44 9.52 17.55 -23.53
C GLN A 44 10.82 17.55 -22.72
N PRO A 45 11.88 18.22 -23.20
CA PRO A 45 13.13 18.32 -22.46
C PRO A 45 12.95 19.15 -21.19
N GLU A 46 13.54 18.67 -20.10
CA GLU A 46 13.58 19.38 -18.83
C GLU A 46 14.80 20.32 -18.80
N HIS A 47 14.58 21.60 -18.43
CA HIS A 47 15.62 22.62 -18.38
C HIS A 47 16.57 22.47 -17.17
N VAL A 48 16.11 21.81 -16.12
CA VAL A 48 16.88 21.55 -14.89
C VAL A 48 18.00 20.54 -15.19
N ALA A 49 19.21 20.82 -14.69
CA ALA A 49 20.36 19.94 -14.84
C ALA A 49 20.09 18.58 -14.17
N LEU A 50 20.63 17.49 -14.73
CA LEU A 50 20.31 16.12 -14.27
C LEU A 50 20.62 15.91 -12.78
N GLU A 51 21.72 16.45 -12.28
CA GLU A 51 22.15 16.38 -10.88
C GLU A 51 21.21 17.10 -9.90
N GLU A 52 20.44 18.08 -10.38
CA GLU A 52 19.47 18.83 -9.59
C GLU A 52 18.07 18.19 -9.62
N ARG A 53 17.85 17.20 -10.50
CA ARG A 53 16.54 16.51 -10.61
C ARG A 53 16.34 15.56 -9.44
N GLN A 54 15.19 15.68 -8.78
CA GLN A 54 14.81 14.79 -7.69
C GLN A 54 14.06 13.57 -8.23
N ALA A 55 14.44 12.38 -7.77
CA ALA A 55 13.66 11.16 -7.99
C ALA A 55 12.37 11.21 -7.15
N VAL A 56 11.25 10.86 -7.77
CA VAL A 56 9.95 10.81 -7.10
C VAL A 56 9.67 9.37 -6.68
N ARG A 57 9.39 9.16 -5.38
CA ARG A 57 8.93 7.86 -4.88
C ARG A 57 7.50 7.63 -5.34
N ILE A 58 7.25 6.45 -5.88
CA ILE A 58 5.91 5.99 -6.29
C ILE A 58 5.64 4.65 -5.61
N ASP A 59 4.45 4.51 -5.05
CA ASP A 59 3.86 3.25 -4.59
C ASP A 59 2.37 3.21 -4.97
N LYS A 60 1.67 2.15 -4.55
CA LYS A 60 0.27 1.92 -4.94
C LYS A 60 -0.66 3.04 -4.51
N ASP A 61 -0.36 3.67 -3.39
CA ASP A 61 -1.25 4.67 -2.78
C ASP A 61 -0.94 6.09 -3.30
N THR A 62 0.26 6.32 -3.84
CA THR A 62 0.73 7.64 -4.29
C THR A 62 0.72 7.82 -5.81
N PHE A 63 0.45 6.77 -6.59
CA PHE A 63 0.52 6.80 -8.05
C PHE A 63 -0.32 7.93 -8.68
N ASN A 64 -1.60 8.00 -8.33
CA ASN A 64 -2.53 9.01 -8.87
C ASN A 64 -2.12 10.43 -8.50
N GLU A 65 -1.66 10.65 -7.27
CA GLU A 65 -1.20 11.97 -6.82
C GLU A 65 0.04 12.44 -7.59
N VAL A 66 0.97 11.53 -7.85
CA VAL A 66 2.20 11.83 -8.60
C VAL A 66 1.85 12.20 -10.04
N LEU A 67 0.93 11.48 -10.69
CA LEU A 67 0.46 11.82 -12.04
C LEU A 67 -0.24 13.18 -12.08
N ALA A 68 -1.13 13.46 -11.12
CA ALA A 68 -1.82 14.74 -11.04
C ALA A 68 -0.83 15.91 -10.84
N LYS A 69 0.16 15.76 -9.96
CA LYS A 69 1.23 16.76 -9.76
C LYS A 69 2.12 16.95 -10.98
N ALA A 70 2.27 15.92 -11.81
CA ALA A 70 2.99 16.00 -13.08
C ALA A 70 2.16 16.63 -14.20
N GLY A 71 0.90 17.02 -13.94
CA GLY A 71 0.02 17.66 -14.91
C GLY A 71 -0.72 16.69 -15.83
N TYR A 72 -0.74 15.40 -15.50
CA TYR A 72 -1.49 14.39 -16.26
C TYR A 72 -2.91 14.25 -15.73
N PRO A 73 -3.92 14.18 -16.62
CA PRO A 73 -5.27 13.85 -16.22
C PRO A 73 -5.29 12.43 -15.65
N VAL A 74 -5.85 12.29 -14.45
CA VAL A 74 -6.08 11.01 -13.80
C VAL A 74 -7.53 10.67 -14.02
N ASP A 75 -7.84 10.12 -15.20
CA ASP A 75 -9.14 9.51 -15.41
C ASP A 75 -9.16 8.17 -14.67
N ASP A 76 -10.16 7.95 -13.81
CA ASP A 76 -10.42 6.63 -13.25
C ASP A 76 -10.61 5.66 -14.41
N VAL A 77 -9.65 4.75 -14.63
CA VAL A 77 -9.68 3.73 -15.70
C VAL A 77 -10.71 2.62 -15.38
N GLY A 78 -11.77 2.98 -14.65
CA GLY A 78 -12.73 2.08 -14.00
C GLY A 78 -14.19 2.44 -14.29
N ALA A 79 -14.55 2.75 -15.53
CA ALA A 79 -15.95 2.72 -15.97
C ALA A 79 -16.10 2.65 -17.51
N VAL A 80 -15.67 1.54 -18.12
CA VAL A 80 -16.27 1.11 -19.41
C VAL A 80 -16.81 -0.30 -19.24
N ASN A 81 -17.98 -0.38 -18.62
CA ASN A 81 -18.90 -1.49 -18.90
C ASN A 81 -20.33 -1.00 -18.69
N ALA A 82 -20.98 -0.64 -19.79
CA ALA A 82 -22.42 -0.48 -19.85
C ALA A 82 -22.96 -0.82 -21.26
N GLN A 83 -23.42 -2.07 -21.36
CA GLN A 83 -24.63 -2.51 -22.07
C GLN A 83 -24.57 -2.53 -23.61
N GLN A 84 -24.25 -3.68 -24.24
CA GLN A 84 -25.16 -4.80 -24.54
C GLN A 84 -26.19 -4.43 -25.62
N GLY A 85 -26.01 -5.05 -26.80
CA GLY A 85 -26.65 -4.65 -28.04
C GLY A 85 -28.16 -4.54 -27.99
N SER A 86 -28.67 -3.40 -28.45
CA SER A 86 -30.04 -3.27 -28.91
C SER A 86 -30.15 -3.82 -30.33
N ALA A 87 -30.27 -5.15 -30.44
CA ALA A 87 -31.04 -5.75 -31.52
C ALA A 87 -32.52 -5.40 -31.27
N GLY A 88 -32.92 -4.19 -31.68
CA GLY A 88 -34.28 -3.68 -31.63
C GLY A 88 -34.81 -3.54 -33.05
N ALA A 89 -35.65 -4.47 -33.43
CA ALA A 89 -36.15 -4.67 -34.77
C ALA A 89 -37.13 -3.58 -35.26
N VAL A 90 -37.24 -3.54 -36.60
CA VAL A 90 -38.37 -3.10 -37.43
C VAL A 90 -38.56 -1.59 -37.63
N ALA A 91 -38.03 -1.09 -38.75
CA ALA A 91 -38.71 -0.05 -39.52
C ALA A 91 -39.12 -0.65 -40.89
N ARG A 92 -40.44 -0.80 -41.07
CA ARG A 92 -41.07 -1.15 -42.35
C ARG A 92 -40.84 -0.04 -43.38
N ALA A 93 -40.62 -0.49 -44.62
CA ALA A 93 -40.57 0.25 -45.89
C ALA A 93 -41.84 1.07 -46.21
N PRO A 94 -41.95 1.70 -47.40
CA PRO A 94 -40.91 2.16 -48.34
C PRO A 94 -40.69 3.68 -48.33
#